data_AF-A3J764-F1
#
_entry.id   AF-A3J764-F1
#
_cell.length_a   1.000
_cell.length_b   1.000
_cell.length_c   1.000
_cell.angle_alpha   90.00
_cell.angle_beta   90.00
_cell.angle_gamma   90.00
#
_symmetry.space_group_name_H-M   'P 1'
#
loop_
_entity.id
_entity.type
_entity.pdbx_description
1 polymer ?
#
loop_
_entity_poly.entity_id
_entity_poly.type
_entity_poly.pdbx_seq_one_letter_code
_entity_poly.pdbx_strand_id
1 'polypeptide(L)' 'MEILALLGTGIIALIGFIVGWKFSDFLIPPRDYWTKSGAAMWGTKLSIAVTGVCVAIWGMAALIAALFG' A
#
# COMPACT_ATOMS: atom_id res chain seq x y z
N MET A 1 -12.78 15.27 -17.10
CA MET A 1 -11.66 15.56 -16.18
C MET A 1 -11.64 14.59 -15.00
N GLU A 2 -12.78 14.32 -14.35
CA GLU A 2 -12.81 13.48 -13.14
C GLU A 2 -12.46 12.01 -13.35
N ILE A 3 -12.88 11.39 -14.46
CA ILE A 3 -12.62 9.96 -14.75
C ILE A 3 -11.11 9.68 -14.89
N LEU A 4 -10.35 10.59 -15.52
CA LEU A 4 -8.91 10.43 -15.71
C LEU A 4 -8.15 10.54 -14.38
N ALA A 5 -8.59 11.44 -13.48
CA ALA A 5 -8.04 11.57 -12.14
C ALA A 5 -8.33 10.34 -11.28
N LEU A 6 -9.54 9.78 -11.38
CA LEU A 6 -9.95 8.56 -10.69
C LEU A 6 -9.13 7.35 -11.15
N LEU A 7 -8.89 7.22 -12.46
CA LEU A 7 -8.04 6.18 -13.02
C LEU A 7 -6.58 6.33 -12.57
N GLY A 8 -6.03 7.56 -12.59
CA GLY A 8 -4.68 7.83 -12.14
C GLY A 8 -4.46 7.52 -10.65
N THR A 9 -5.39 7.93 -9.79
CA THR A 9 -5.36 7.59 -8.36
C THR A 9 -5.49 6.09 -8.12
N GLY A 10 -6.34 5.40 -8.89
CA GLY A 10 -6.47 3.94 -8.83
C GLY A 10 -5.15 3.22 -9.15
N ILE A 11 -4.42 3.68 -10.18
CA ILE A 11 -3.11 3.10 -10.55
C ILE A 11 -2.08 3.31 -9.44
N ILE A 12 -1.99 4.53 -8.89
CA ILE A 12 -1.04 4.86 -7.81
C ILE A 12 -1.35 4.06 -6.55
N ALA A 13 -2.63 3.92 -6.21
CA ALA A 13 -3.07 3.09 -5.10
C ALA A 13 -2.64 1.63 -5.31
N LEU A 14 -2.79 1.09 -6.52
CA LEU A 14 -2.43 -0.28 -6.84
C LEU A 14 -0.90 -0.51 -6.77
N ILE A 15 -0.10 0.47 -7.21
CA ILE A 15 1.36 0.45 -7.05
C ILE A 15 1.74 0.47 -5.56
N GLY A 16 1.13 1.37 -4.78
CA GLY A 16 1.34 1.46 -3.33
C GLY A 16 0.99 0.15 -2.61
N PHE A 17 -0.09 -0.52 -3.05
CA PHE A 17 -0.49 -1.83 -2.54
C PHE A 17 0.57 -2.89 -2.84
N ILE A 18 1.04 -3.00 -4.09
CA ILE A 18 2.04 -4.01 -4.48
C ILE A 18 3.34 -3.80 -3.71
N VAL A 19 3.80 -2.56 -3.61
CA VAL A 19 5.02 -2.23 -2.86
C VAL A 19 4.84 -2.55 -1.38
N GLY A 20 3.74 -2.11 -0.77
CA GLY A 20 3.42 -2.43 0.63
C GLY A 20 3.31 -3.94 0.88
N TRP A 21 2.76 -4.70 -0.07
CA TRP A 21 2.69 -6.15 0.01
C TRP A 21 4.08 -6.79 0.00
N LYS A 22 4.98 -6.35 -0.90
CA LYS A 22 6.38 -6.81 -0.91
C LYS A 22 7.13 -6.46 0.37
N PHE A 23 6.90 -5.28 0.94
CA PHE A 23 7.45 -4.94 2.25
C PHE A 23 6.89 -5.83 3.36
N SER A 24 5.62 -6.21 3.29
CA SER A 24 5.02 -7.15 4.25
C SER A 24 5.66 -8.54 4.19
N ASP A 25 6.04 -9.01 3.00
CA ASP A 25 6.76 -10.28 2.83
C ASP A 25 8.17 -10.23 3.41
N PHE A 26 8.82 -9.06 3.38
CA PHE A 26 10.10 -8.84 4.01
C PHE A 26 10.01 -8.76 5.54
N LEU A 27 9.01 -8.02 6.06
CA LEU A 27 8.83 -7.79 7.50
C LEU A 27 8.28 -9.02 8.22
N ILE A 28 7.53 -9.88 7.52
CA ILE A 28 6.88 -11.05 8.08
C ILE A 28 7.49 -12.31 7.48
N PRO A 29 8.60 -12.82 8.06
CA PRO A 29 9.30 -13.97 7.53
C PRO A 29 8.47 -15.26 7.66
N PRO A 30 8.71 -16.27 6.80
CA PRO A 30 7.94 -17.52 6.78
C PRO A 30 7.90 -18.29 8.11
N ARG A 31 8.89 -18.10 8.99
CA ARG A 31 8.93 -18.74 10.32
C ARG A 31 7.79 -18.32 11.25
N ASP A 32 7.26 -17.10 11.08
CA ASP A 32 6.21 -16.56 11.93
C ASP A 32 4.86 -17.26 11.69
N TYR A 33 4.72 -17.94 10.55
CA TYR A 33 3.54 -18.75 10.20
C TYR A 33 3.44 -20.06 10.99
N TRP A 34 4.51 -20.48 11.66
CA TRP A 34 4.50 -21.71 12.46
C TRP A 34 3.96 -21.49 13.88
N THR A 35 3.88 -20.24 14.33
CA THR A 35 3.50 -19.89 15.72
C THR A 35 2.22 -19.06 15.82
N LYS A 36 1.73 -18.52 14.70
CA LYS A 36 0.56 -17.64 14.64
C LYS A 36 -0.48 -18.18 13.65
N SER A 37 -1.75 -17.82 13.87
CA SER A 37 -2.82 -18.25 12.96
C SER A 37 -2.65 -17.60 11.57
N GLY A 38 -2.98 -18.35 10.51
CA GLY A 38 -2.90 -17.84 9.13
C GLY A 38 -3.75 -16.58 8.90
N ALA A 39 -4.87 -16.45 9.61
CA ALA A 39 -5.73 -15.27 9.56
C ALA A 39 -5.05 -14.03 10.15
N ALA A 40 -4.36 -14.17 11.30
CA ALA A 40 -3.61 -13.07 11.90
C ALA A 40 -2.45 -12.61 11.00
N MET A 41 -1.78 -13.57 10.35
CA MET A 41 -0.69 -13.30 9.42
C MET A 41 -1.17 -12.57 8.16
N TRP A 42 -2.28 -13.02 7.57
CA TRP A 42 -2.87 -12.37 6.40
C TRP A 42 -3.39 -10.96 6.73
N GLY A 43 -4.06 -10.80 7.88
CA GLY A 43 -4.52 -9.49 8.34
C GLY A 43 -3.38 -8.50 8.56
N THR A 44 -2.25 -8.96 9.13
CA THR A 44 -1.06 -8.12 9.32
C THR A 44 -0.39 -7.75 7.99
N LYS A 45 -0.34 -8.67 7.02
CA LYS A 45 0.15 -8.35 5.67
C LYS A 45 -0.74 -7.34 4.96
N LEU A 46 -2.05 -7.53 5.06
CA LEU A 46 -3.03 -6.64 4.49
C LEU A 46 -2.94 -5.23 5.11
N SER A 47 -2.77 -5.10 6.43
CA SER A 47 -2.65 -3.79 7.07
C SER A 47 -1.40 -3.01 6.63
N ILE A 48 -0.28 -3.70 6.43
CA ILE A 48 0.94 -3.10 5.88
C ILE A 48 0.70 -2.67 4.42
N ALA A 49 0.08 -3.52 3.61
CA ALA A 49 -0.21 -3.20 2.21
C ALA A 49 -1.18 -2.02 2.07
N VAL A 50 -2.25 -1.96 2.87
CA VAL A 50 -3.20 -0.84 2.92
C VAL A 50 -2.52 0.45 3.37
N THR A 51 -1.61 0.37 4.35
CA THR A 51 -0.80 1.54 4.75
C THR A 51 0.06 2.04 3.58
N GLY A 52 0.65 1.13 2.80
CA GLY A 52 1.37 1.45 1.56
C GLY A 52 0.50 2.19 0.53
N VAL A 53 -0.77 1.81 0.39
CA VAL A 53 -1.74 2.53 -0.46
C VAL A 53 -1.96 3.95 0.04
N CYS A 54 -2.25 4.12 1.34
CA CYS A 54 -2.51 5.43 1.92
C CYS A 54 -1.31 6.37 1.74
N VAL A 55 -0.09 5.89 1.99
CA VAL A 55 1.13 6.67 1.83
C VAL A 55 1.37 7.05 0.36
N ALA A 56 1.13 6.15 -0.59
CA ALA A 56 1.29 6.44 -2.02
C ALA A 56 0.31 7.53 -2.51
N ILE A 57 -0.95 7.47 -2.06
CA ILE A 57 -1.96 8.50 -2.38
C ILE A 57 -1.56 9.85 -1.76
N TRP A 58 -1.13 9.85 -0.50
CA TRP A 58 -0.73 11.07 0.19
C TRP A 58 0.53 11.68 -0.42
N GLY A 59 1.52 10.85 -0.77
CA GLY A 59 2.74 11.27 -1.46
C GLY A 59 2.45 11.90 -2.82
N MET A 60 1.49 11.35 -3.59
CA MET A 60 1.05 11.97 -4.84
C MET A 60 0.41 13.35 -4.60
N ALA A 61 -0.47 13.46 -3.61
CA ALA A 61 -1.12 14.73 -3.29
C ALA A 61 -0.10 15.81 -2.86
N ALA A 62 0.88 15.44 -2.03
CA ALA A 62 1.97 16.32 -1.61
C ALA A 62 2.84 16.77 -2.79
N LEU A 63 3.13 15.86 -3.74
CA LEU A 63 3.94 16.17 -4.91
C LEU A 63 3.22 17.12 -5.88
N ILE A 64 1.91 16.93 -6.08
CA ILE A 64 1.09 17.89 -6.85
C ILE A 64 1.11 19.26 -6.18
N ALA A 65 0.88 19.33 -4.86
CA ALA A 65 0.90 20.59 -4.12
C ALA A 65 2.27 21.28 -4.19
N ALA A 66 3.38 20.54 -4.16
CA ALA A 66 4.72 21.11 -4.26
C ALA A 66 5.08 21.62 -5.66
N LEU A 67 4.51 21.03 -6.72
CA LEU A 67 4.80 21.42 -8.11
C LEU A 67 3.91 22.56 -8.64
N PHE A 68 2.67 22.66 -8.13
CA PHE A 68 1.66 23.58 -8.64
C PHE A 68 1.15 24.58 -7.59
N GLY A 69 1.64 24.51 -6.36
CA GLY A 69 1.33 25.44 -5.26
C GLY A 69 2.31 26.60 -5.16
#